data_AF-A0A419JJM7-F1
#
_entry.id   AF-A0A419JJM7-F1
#
_cell.length_a   1.000
_cell.length_b   1.000
_cell.length_c   1.000
_cell.angle_alpha   90.00
_cell.angle_beta   90.00
_cell.angle_gamma   90.00
#
_symmetry.space_group_name_H-M   'P 1'
#
loop_
_entity.id
_entity.type
_entity.pdbx_description
1 polymer ?
#
loop_
_entity_poly.entity_id
_entity_poly.type
_entity_poly.pdbx_seq_one_letter_code
_entity_poly.pdbx_strand_id
1 'polypeptide(L)'
;MPSNFLDLHIVDFCQLNCKHCYLKKGKRAMPLDMLRAFSEDFLQIDFPLPRSDLILSGGKPLLHPKFVEACNIVRTLNGHITMSTNGILIPKFIHTFKRNDGI
;
A
#
# COMPACT_ATOMS: atom_id res chain seq x y z
N MET A 1 19.29 3.83 -3.19
CA MET A 1 19.46 5.16 -2.54
C MET A 1 18.47 5.22 -1.38
N PRO A 2 18.84 5.78 -0.24
CA PRO A 2 17.93 5.92 0.90
C PRO A 2 16.72 6.79 0.51
N SER A 3 15.53 6.43 0.97
CA SER A 3 14.27 7.15 0.76
C SER A 3 13.48 7.22 2.07
N ASN A 4 12.73 8.31 2.25
CA ASN A 4 11.67 8.34 3.25
C ASN A 4 10.55 7.43 2.75
N PHE A 5 9.81 6.81 3.66
CA PHE A 5 8.65 6.02 3.28
C PHE A 5 7.54 6.13 4.32
N LEU A 6 6.31 6.02 3.83
CA LEU A 6 5.13 5.80 4.64
C LEU A 6 4.54 4.44 4.29
N ASP A 7 4.61 3.51 5.22
CA ASP A 7 3.94 2.21 5.11
C ASP A 7 2.50 2.33 5.65
N LEU A 8 1.54 2.09 4.76
CA LEU A 8 0.12 2.20 5.01
C LEU A 8 -0.50 0.80 5.07
N HIS A 9 -0.89 0.40 6.29
CA HIS A 9 -1.72 -0.78 6.51
C HIS A 9 -3.15 -0.54 6.04
N ILE A 10 -3.42 -0.77 4.75
CA ILE A 10 -4.75 -0.52 4.17
C ILE A 10 -5.79 -1.57 4.55
N VAL A 11 -5.37 -2.72 5.07
CA VAL A 11 -6.24 -3.74 5.68
C VAL A 11 -5.55 -4.39 6.87
N ASP A 12 -6.34 -4.90 7.83
CA ASP A 12 -5.81 -5.69 8.97
C ASP A 12 -6.15 -7.19 8.90
N PHE A 13 -6.52 -7.69 7.71
CA PHE A 13 -6.87 -9.09 7.48
C PHE A 13 -6.12 -9.69 6.29
N CYS A 14 -5.91 -11.01 6.33
CA CYS A 14 -5.13 -11.78 5.35
C CYS A 14 -5.69 -13.20 5.21
N GLN A 15 -5.58 -13.79 4.02
CA GLN A 15 -5.98 -15.19 3.78
C GLN A 15 -5.04 -16.22 4.44
N LEU A 16 -3.82 -15.82 4.82
CA LEU A 16 -2.83 -16.70 5.48
C LEU A 16 -2.79 -16.48 7.00
N ASN A 17 -2.42 -17.49 7.78
CA ASN A 17 -2.21 -17.42 9.24
C ASN A 17 -0.73 -17.68 9.59
N CYS A 18 0.19 -16.84 9.11
CA CYS A 18 1.62 -17.08 9.28
C CYS A 18 2.02 -17.04 10.77
N LYS A 19 2.76 -18.05 11.24
CA LYS A 19 3.15 -18.19 12.66
C LYS A 19 4.01 -17.03 13.18
N HIS A 20 4.74 -16.35 12.30
CA HIS A 20 5.63 -15.23 12.63
C HIS A 20 4.96 -13.86 12.41
N CYS A 21 3.67 -13.80 12.05
CA CYS A 21 3.04 -12.53 11.72
C CYS A 21 2.75 -11.75 13.01
N TYR A 22 3.28 -10.52 13.09
CA TYR A 22 3.02 -9.63 14.21
C TYR A 22 1.60 -9.03 14.16
N LEU A 23 0.99 -8.98 12.97
CA LEU A 23 -0.31 -8.33 12.77
C LEU A 23 -1.45 -9.22 13.26
N LYS A 24 -2.18 -8.76 14.27
CA LYS A 24 -3.41 -9.41 14.73
C LYS A 24 -4.50 -9.25 13.68
N LYS A 25 -5.07 -10.36 13.23
CA LYS A 25 -6.15 -10.35 12.23
C LYS A 25 -7.40 -9.64 12.76
N GLY A 26 -7.84 -8.64 12.01
CA GLY A 26 -9.11 -7.96 12.18
C GLY A 26 -10.04 -8.19 10.98
N LYS A 27 -10.85 -7.16 10.68
CA LYS A 27 -11.79 -7.12 9.55
C LYS A 27 -11.93 -5.70 8.98
N ARG A 28 -10.96 -4.82 9.23
CA ARG A 28 -11.01 -3.41 8.86
C ARG A 28 -10.24 -3.15 7.57
N ALA A 29 -10.80 -2.25 6.77
CA ALA A 29 -10.19 -1.70 5.58
C ALA A 29 -10.11 -0.17 5.75
N MET A 30 -8.99 0.43 5.35
CA MET A 30 -8.77 1.86 5.44
C MET A 30 -9.69 2.60 4.45
N PRO A 31 -10.46 3.61 4.89
CA PRO A 31 -11.22 4.44 3.97
C PRO A 31 -10.30 5.15 2.94
N LEU A 32 -10.75 5.27 1.69
CA LEU A 32 -9.93 5.89 0.64
C LEU A 32 -9.63 7.37 0.90
N ASP A 33 -10.54 8.09 1.55
CA ASP A 33 -10.32 9.50 1.91
C ASP A 33 -9.21 9.64 2.97
N MET A 34 -9.12 8.67 3.88
CA MET A 34 -8.05 8.58 4.86
C MET A 34 -6.71 8.24 4.20
N LEU A 35 -6.70 7.27 3.28
CA LEU A 35 -5.53 6.95 2.46
C LEU A 35 -5.00 8.20 1.73
N ARG A 36 -5.91 8.95 1.10
CA ARG A 36 -5.58 10.18 0.38
C ARG A 36 -4.99 11.22 1.33
N ALA A 37 -5.69 11.55 2.41
CA ALA A 37 -5.26 12.59 3.35
C ALA A 37 -3.86 12.31 3.91
N PHE A 38 -3.61 11.10 4.43
CA PHE A 38 -2.29 10.76 4.95
C PHE A 38 -1.19 10.73 3.89
N SER A 39 -1.53 10.32 2.66
CA SER A 39 -0.58 10.33 1.55
C SER A 39 -0.19 11.76 1.16
N GLU A 40 -1.17 12.66 1.07
CA GLU A 40 -0.95 14.08 0.75
C GLU A 40 -0.14 14.76 1.87
N ASP A 41 -0.53 14.56 3.13
CA ASP A 41 0.18 15.11 4.29
C ASP A 41 1.65 14.67 4.30
N PHE A 42 1.91 13.37 4.11
CA PHE A 42 3.29 12.85 4.11
C PHE A 42 4.12 13.38 2.96
N LEU A 43 3.56 13.49 1.75
CA LEU A 43 4.28 13.97 0.58
C LEU A 43 4.59 15.48 0.63
N GLN A 44 3.89 16.25 1.47
CA GLN A 44 4.16 17.67 1.69
C GLN A 44 5.21 17.95 2.76
N ILE A 45 5.64 16.95 3.53
CA ILE A 45 6.66 17.13 4.57
C ILE A 45 8.04 17.24 3.92
N ASP A 46 8.80 18.26 4.32
CA ASP A 46 10.20 18.43 3.95
C ASP A 46 11.09 17.47 4.76
N PHE A 47 11.39 16.32 4.16
CA PHE A 47 12.23 15.30 4.76
C PHE A 47 13.69 15.40 4.29
N PRO A 48 14.66 14.95 5.10
CA PRO A 48 16.09 15.06 4.79
C PRO A 48 16.54 14.22 3.58
N LEU A 49 15.78 13.17 3.20
CA LEU A 49 16.11 12.35 2.04
C LEU A 49 15.38 12.87 0.80
N PRO A 50 16.01 12.82 -0.39
CA PRO A 50 15.50 13.45 -1.61
C PRO A 50 14.30 12.73 -2.25
N ARG A 51 13.86 11.61 -1.68
CA ARG A 51 12.78 10.78 -2.21
C ARG A 51 11.90 10.31 -1.07
N SER A 52 10.60 10.36 -1.30
CA SER A 52 9.58 9.80 -0.43
C SER A 52 8.80 8.75 -1.22
N ASP A 53 8.40 7.66 -0.56
CA ASP A 53 7.65 6.59 -1.19
C ASP A 53 6.43 6.18 -0.34
N LEU A 54 5.36 5.76 -1.00
CA LEU A 54 4.15 5.27 -0.37
C LEU A 54 4.06 3.76 -0.56
N ILE A 55 4.00 3.01 0.54
CA ILE A 55 3.95 1.55 0.54
C ILE A 55 2.57 1.08 0.97
N LEU A 56 1.89 0.32 0.11
CA LEU A 56 0.64 -0.35 0.45
C LEU A 56 0.92 -1.70 1.11
N SER A 57 0.46 -1.89 2.35
CA SER A 57 0.81 -3.03 3.20
C SER A 57 -0.35 -3.44 4.14
N GLY A 58 -0.01 -4.15 5.22
CA GLY A 58 -0.92 -4.57 6.28
C GLY A 58 -1.09 -6.09 6.32
N GLY A 59 -2.33 -6.55 6.32
CA GLY A 59 -2.63 -7.97 6.19
C GLY A 59 -2.33 -8.45 4.77
N LYS A 60 -3.33 -8.41 3.90
CA LYS A 60 -3.13 -8.60 2.47
C LYS A 60 -3.74 -7.43 1.70
N PRO A 61 -2.94 -6.48 1.18
CA PRO A 61 -3.45 -5.31 0.46
C PRO A 61 -4.45 -5.63 -0.66
N LEU A 62 -4.18 -6.71 -1.42
CA LEU A 62 -5.04 -7.19 -2.52
C LEU A 62 -6.45 -7.66 -2.08
N LEU A 63 -6.74 -7.72 -0.77
CA LEU A 63 -8.07 -7.97 -0.23
C LEU A 63 -8.85 -6.70 0.11
N HIS A 64 -8.26 -5.51 -0.09
CA HIS A 64 -8.98 -4.25 0.10
C HIS A 64 -10.17 -4.18 -0.87
N PRO A 65 -11.40 -3.86 -0.42
CA PRO A 65 -12.60 -3.89 -1.26
C PRO A 65 -12.54 -2.89 -2.43
N LYS A 66 -11.73 -1.84 -2.29
CA LYS A 66 -11.47 -0.82 -3.32
C LYS A 66 -9.99 -0.76 -3.68
N PHE A 67 -9.36 -1.92 -3.90
CA PHE A 67 -7.91 -2.01 -4.09
C PHE A 67 -7.44 -1.22 -5.32
N VAL A 68 -8.15 -1.34 -6.45
CA VAL A 68 -7.77 -0.65 -7.70
C VAL A 68 -7.85 0.86 -7.53
N GLU A 69 -8.85 1.37 -6.82
CA GLU A 69 -8.98 2.79 -6.51
C GLU A 69 -7.87 3.27 -5.58
N ALA A 70 -7.51 2.48 -4.55
CA ALA A 70 -6.38 2.79 -3.68
C ALA A 70 -5.06 2.88 -4.48
N CYS A 71 -4.83 1.94 -5.40
CA CYS A 71 -3.72 1.97 -6.34
C CYS A 71 -3.71 3.25 -7.20
N ASN A 72 -4.86 3.68 -7.70
CA ASN A 72 -4.97 4.89 -8.52
C ASN A 72 -4.69 6.17 -7.71
N ILE A 73 -5.13 6.24 -6.44
CA ILE A 73 -4.83 7.35 -5.53
C ILE A 73 -3.32 7.45 -5.34
N VAL A 74 -2.68 6.37 -4.88
CA VAL A 74 -1.24 6.36 -4.64
C VAL A 74 -0.47 6.71 -5.90
N ARG A 75 -0.83 6.12 -7.04
CA ARG A 75 -0.13 6.39 -8.30
C ARG A 75 -0.29 7.84 -8.78
N THR A 76 -1.43 8.47 -8.52
CA THR A 76 -1.65 9.88 -8.87
C THR A 76 -0.77 10.80 -8.03
N LEU A 77 -0.57 10.47 -6.75
CA LEU A 77 0.20 11.29 -5.81
C LEU A 77 1.72 11.02 -5.89
N ASN A 78 2.11 9.75 -6.02
CA ASN A 78 3.49 9.27 -5.89
C ASN A 78 4.13 8.85 -7.23
N GLY A 79 3.34 8.76 -8.31
CA GLY A 79 3.80 8.37 -9.65
C GLY A 79 3.91 6.85 -9.90
N HIS A 80 4.19 6.07 -8.86
CA HIS A 80 4.19 4.60 -8.88
C HIS A 80 3.58 4.04 -7.59
N ILE A 81 3.33 2.74 -7.59
CA ILE A 81 2.90 2.00 -6.41
C ILE A 81 4.07 1.17 -5.90
N THR A 82 4.31 1.20 -4.59
CA THR A 82 5.09 0.18 -3.89
C THR A 82 4.15 -0.64 -3.01
N MET A 83 4.24 -1.97 -3.02
CA MET A 83 3.32 -2.84 -2.27
C MET A 83 4.04 -4.02 -1.62
N SER A 84 3.72 -4.29 -0.36
CA SER A 84 4.12 -5.52 0.32
C SER A 84 3.05 -6.59 0.16
N THR A 85 3.41 -7.74 -0.42
CA THR A 85 2.45 -8.73 -0.89
C THR A 85 2.99 -10.15 -0.82
N ASN A 86 2.20 -11.11 -0.32
CA ASN A 86 2.54 -12.54 -0.42
C ASN A 86 2.37 -13.16 -1.83
N GLY A 87 2.13 -12.35 -2.88
CA GLY A 87 2.07 -12.81 -4.27
C GLY A 87 0.81 -13.59 -4.72
N ILE A 88 0.13 -14.32 -3.83
CA ILE A 88 -0.95 -15.28 -4.20
C ILE A 88 -2.04 -14.68 -5.10
N LEU A 89 -2.45 -13.45 -4.84
CA LEU A 89 -3.54 -12.79 -5.56
C LEU A 89 -3.08 -11.94 -6.76
N ILE A 90 -1.77 -11.86 -7.04
CA ILE A 90 -1.25 -11.05 -8.15
C ILE A 90 -1.87 -11.41 -9.51
N PRO A 91 -2.06 -12.69 -9.88
CA PRO A 91 -2.67 -13.02 -11.17
C PRO A 91 -4.05 -12.37 -11.39
N LYS A 92 -4.86 -12.21 -10.33
CA LYS A 92 -6.18 -11.57 -10.40
C LYS A 92 -6.10 -10.07 -10.72
N PHE A 93 -5.01 -9.42 -10.31
CA PHE A 93 -4.83 -7.97 -10.40
C PHE A 93 -3.70 -7.56 -11.35
N ILE A 94 -3.17 -8.49 -12.15
CA ILE A 94 -1.98 -8.24 -12.98
C ILE A 94 -2.16 -7.03 -13.92
N HIS A 95 -3.38 -6.80 -14.41
CA HIS A 95 -3.75 -5.68 -15.27
C HIS A 95 -3.75 -4.31 -14.57
N THR A 96 -3.71 -4.28 -13.23
CA THR A 96 -3.67 -3.05 -12.44
C THR A 96 -2.25 -2.48 -12.31
N PHE A 97 -1.23 -3.32 -12.48
CA PHE A 97 0.17 -2.96 -12.25
C PHE A 97 0.85 -2.46 -13.53
N LYS A 98 1.76 -1.50 -13.36
CA LYS A 98 2.59 -0.92 -14.41
C LYS A 98 4.05 -1.34 -14.23
N ARG A 99 4.84 -1.24 -15.30
CA ARG A 99 6.26 -1.66 -15.33
C ARG A 99 7.13 -0.94 -14.29
N ASN A 100 6.75 0.27 -13.88
CA ASN A 100 7.45 1.08 -12.89
C ASN A 100 6.94 0.90 -11.45
N ASP A 101 5.94 0.05 -11.21
CA ASP A 101 5.48 -0.26 -9.86
C ASP A 101 6.43 -1.27 -9.17
N GLY A 102 6.66 -1.09 -7.86
CA GLY A 102 7.41 -2.00 -7.00
C GLY A 102 6.49 -2.99 -6.29
N ILE A 103 6.21 -4.12 -6.94
CA ILE A 103 5.25 -5.15 -6.49
C ILE A 103 5.95 -6.44 -6.11
#